data_AF-A0AAF0ZWR8-F1
#
_entry.id   AF-A0AAF0ZWR8-F1
#
_cell.length_a   1.000
_cell.length_b   1.000
_cell.length_c   1.000
_cell.angle_alpha   90.00
_cell.angle_beta   90.00
_cell.angle_gamma   90.00
#
_symmetry.space_group_name_H-M   'P 1'
#
loop_
_entity.id
_entity.type
_entity.pdbx_description
1 polymer ?
#
loop_
_entity_poly.entity_id
_entity_poly.type
_entity_poly.pdbx_seq_one_letter_code
_entity_poly.pdbx_strand_id
1 'polypeptide(L)'
;MADILKAFHRHPRLLLNSPEWIEKAVNRLEKDFHMPLSSGMFLHGVQVLVSLDESKLERKLHIYRSFGWSDSDICLMVQKLPYCLTSSEAKIRTTLKFFMNELGYEPNYLASRALLLKLSLEKRIMPRNEILKFLKENQLVKRWPSLYTAVSYSELDFQKKYVLSFREKMPEMFIQLRDDYKNAKLASMFSSLWN
;
A
#
# COMPACT_ATOMS: atom_id res chain seq x y z
N MET A 1 5.03 30.25 -15.85
CA MET A 1 6.08 29.40 -16.48
C MET A 1 6.93 28.62 -15.46
N ALA A 2 7.40 29.23 -14.36
CA ALA A 2 8.32 28.58 -13.41
C ALA A 2 7.73 27.30 -12.74
N ASP A 3 6.43 27.27 -12.45
CA ASP A 3 5.80 26.12 -11.78
C ASP A 3 5.62 24.91 -12.70
N ILE A 4 5.36 25.15 -13.98
CA ILE A 4 5.27 24.12 -15.02
C ILE A 4 6.64 23.45 -15.23
N LEU A 5 7.71 24.24 -15.32
CA LEU A 5 9.07 23.71 -15.45
C LEU A 5 9.49 22.90 -14.21
N LYS A 6 9.14 23.35 -13.00
CA LYS A 6 9.38 22.58 -11.76
C LYS A 6 8.59 21.26 -11.74
N ALA A 7 7.37 21.23 -12.26
CA ALA A 7 6.57 20.01 -12.37
C ALA A 7 7.21 18.99 -13.32
N PHE A 8 7.66 19.43 -14.50
CA PHE A 8 8.33 18.55 -15.47
C PHE A 8 9.70 18.08 -15.00
N HIS A 9 10.45 18.90 -14.26
CA HIS A 9 11.72 18.46 -13.68
C HIS A 9 11.54 17.32 -12.67
N ARG A 10 10.47 17.34 -11.87
CA ARG A 10 10.14 16.27 -10.92
C ARG A 10 9.55 15.02 -11.59
N HIS A 11 8.89 15.20 -12.74
CA HIS A 11 8.20 14.13 -13.47
C HIS A 11 8.52 14.16 -14.96
N PRO A 12 9.79 13.94 -15.38
CA PRO A 12 10.20 14.08 -16.78
C PRO A 12 9.47 13.12 -17.71
N ARG A 13 8.98 11.98 -17.19
CA ARG A 13 8.18 11.01 -17.95
C ARG A 13 6.85 11.58 -18.45
N LEU A 14 6.35 12.67 -17.87
CA LEU A 14 5.15 13.34 -18.39
C LEU A 14 5.37 13.91 -19.80
N LEU A 15 6.60 14.34 -20.11
CA LEU A 15 6.97 14.88 -21.43
C LEU A 15 6.98 13.81 -22.54
N LEU A 16 6.91 12.52 -22.18
CA LEU A 16 6.85 11.41 -23.12
C LEU A 16 5.41 11.09 -23.57
N ASN A 17 4.40 11.70 -22.95
CA ASN A 17 2.99 11.47 -23.26
C ASN A 17 2.46 12.60 -24.14
N SER A 18 1.53 12.27 -25.03
CA SER A 18 0.89 13.31 -25.85
C SER A 18 0.01 14.22 -24.97
N PRO A 19 -0.17 15.49 -25.36
CA PRO A 19 -1.00 16.44 -24.61
C PRO A 19 -2.41 15.93 -24.33
N GLU A 20 -3.00 15.17 -25.26
CA GLU A 20 -4.36 14.62 -25.15
C GLU A 20 -4.47 13.61 -24.00
N TRP A 21 -3.47 12.75 -23.81
CA TRP A 21 -3.46 11.80 -22.69
C TRP A 21 -3.28 12.49 -21.34
N ILE A 22 -2.48 13.56 -21.30
CA ILE A 22 -2.29 14.38 -20.10
C ILE A 22 -3.61 15.08 -19.75
N GLU A 23 -4.28 15.70 -20.73
CA GLU A 23 -5.57 16.35 -20.54
C GLU A 23 -6.64 15.37 -20.05
N LYS A 24 -6.69 14.17 -20.64
CA LYS A 24 -7.59 13.11 -20.19
C LYS A 24 -7.32 12.71 -18.74
N ALA A 25 -6.05 12.52 -18.36
CA ALA A 25 -5.67 12.19 -16.99
C ALA A 25 -6.03 13.30 -15.99
N VAL A 26 -5.79 14.56 -16.36
CA VAL A 26 -6.17 15.75 -15.56
C VAL A 26 -7.68 15.79 -15.35
N ASN A 27 -8.47 15.65 -16.42
CA ASN A 27 -9.92 15.63 -16.37
C ASN A 27 -10.44 14.51 -15.46
N ARG A 28 -9.88 13.30 -15.55
CA ARG A 28 -10.29 12.17 -14.69
C ARG A 28 -10.00 12.43 -13.22
N LEU A 29 -8.84 12.99 -12.89
CA LEU A 29 -8.48 13.31 -11.51
C LEU A 29 -9.40 14.37 -10.91
N GLU A 30 -9.71 15.42 -11.66
CA GLU A 30 -10.54 16.51 -11.18
C GLU A 30 -12.02 16.11 -11.09
N LYS A 31 -12.56 15.50 -12.16
CA LYS A 31 -14.00 15.25 -12.29
C LYS A 31 -14.44 13.97 -11.60
N ASP A 32 -13.66 12.89 -11.73
CA ASP A 32 -14.08 11.57 -11.26
C ASP A 32 -13.49 11.22 -9.90
N PHE A 33 -12.24 11.60 -9.65
CA PHE A 33 -11.59 11.38 -8.35
C PHE A 33 -11.65 12.59 -7.43
N HIS A 34 -12.25 13.70 -7.87
CA HIS A 34 -12.43 14.93 -7.10
C HIS A 34 -11.13 15.44 -6.46
N MET A 35 -9.99 15.25 -7.13
CA MET A 35 -8.67 15.63 -6.63
C MET A 35 -8.36 17.09 -7.03
N PRO A 36 -8.18 18.00 -6.06
CA PRO A 36 -7.86 19.39 -6.38
C PRO A 36 -6.48 19.54 -7.05
N LEU A 37 -6.36 20.48 -7.99
CA LEU A 37 -5.07 20.85 -8.62
C LEU A 37 -4.01 21.29 -7.60
N SER A 38 -4.44 21.83 -6.46
CA SER A 38 -3.57 22.23 -5.35
C SER A 38 -3.05 21.06 -4.51
N SER A 39 -3.55 19.85 -4.72
CA SER A 39 -3.11 18.67 -3.99
C SER A 39 -1.66 18.32 -4.33
N GLY A 40 -0.85 18.06 -3.30
CA GLY A 40 0.51 17.54 -3.48
C GLY A 40 0.55 16.17 -4.18
N MET A 41 -0.58 15.46 -4.26
CA MET A 41 -0.70 14.18 -4.98
C MET A 41 -1.13 14.35 -6.44
N PHE A 42 -1.48 15.55 -6.89
CA PHE A 42 -2.08 15.76 -8.21
C PHE A 42 -1.17 15.29 -9.35
N LEU A 43 0.09 15.74 -9.38
CA LEU A 43 1.05 15.33 -10.42
C LEU A 43 1.40 13.84 -10.35
N HIS A 44 1.41 13.24 -9.16
CA HIS A 44 1.55 11.79 -9.01
C HIS A 44 0.36 11.05 -9.61
N GLY A 45 -0.86 11.58 -9.42
CA GLY A 45 -2.07 11.10 -10.07
C GLY A 45 -1.96 11.15 -11.59
N VAL A 46 -1.57 12.30 -12.14
CA VAL A 46 -1.40 12.47 -13.59
C VAL A 46 -0.42 11.44 -14.11
N GLN A 47 0.75 11.33 -13.46
CA GLN A 47 1.79 10.37 -13.85
C GLN A 47 1.28 8.92 -13.85
N VAL A 48 0.46 8.54 -12.87
CA VAL A 48 -0.10 7.19 -12.79
C VAL A 48 -1.11 6.97 -13.92
N LEU A 49 -2.04 7.90 -14.13
CA LEU A 49 -3.11 7.73 -15.10
C LEU A 49 -2.62 7.78 -16.55
N VAL A 50 -1.66 8.63 -16.90
CA VAL A 50 -1.09 8.63 -18.27
C VAL A 50 -0.39 7.31 -18.61
N SER A 51 0.06 6.57 -17.60
CA SER A 51 0.71 5.26 -17.78
C SER A 51 -0.25 4.07 -17.76
N LEU A 52 -1.54 4.31 -17.49
CA LEU A 52 -2.57 3.29 -17.36
C LEU A 52 -3.55 3.36 -18.53
N ASP A 53 -3.74 2.22 -19.17
CA ASP A 53 -4.83 2.05 -20.12
C ASP A 53 -6.20 2.15 -19.41
N GLU A 54 -7.18 2.76 -20.07
CA GLU A 54 -8.52 2.99 -19.52
C GLU A 54 -9.20 1.69 -19.10
N SER A 55 -9.11 0.65 -19.93
CA SER A 55 -9.72 -0.64 -19.62
C SER A 55 -9.07 -1.28 -18.39
N LYS A 56 -7.75 -1.11 -18.23
CA LYS A 56 -7.01 -1.58 -17.04
C LYS A 56 -7.43 -0.80 -15.80
N LEU A 57 -7.64 0.50 -15.91
CA LEU A 57 -8.13 1.32 -14.81
C LEU A 57 -9.50 0.83 -14.35
N GLU A 58 -10.47 0.74 -15.25
CA GLU A 58 -11.84 0.34 -14.91
C GLU A 58 -11.91 -1.06 -14.30
N ARG A 59 -11.13 -2.02 -14.80
CA ARG A 59 -11.04 -3.35 -14.16
C ARG A 59 -10.52 -3.27 -12.74
N LYS A 60 -9.50 -2.45 -12.46
CA LYS A 60 -8.99 -2.25 -11.10
C LYS A 60 -10.04 -1.61 -10.19
N LEU A 61 -10.74 -0.57 -10.66
CA LEU A 61 -11.80 0.09 -9.90
C LEU A 61 -12.95 -0.87 -9.59
N HIS A 62 -13.35 -1.68 -10.57
CA HIS A 62 -14.35 -2.73 -10.40
C HIS A 62 -13.93 -3.77 -9.36
N ILE A 63 -12.64 -4.12 -9.27
CA ILE A 63 -12.15 -4.99 -8.19
C ILE A 63 -12.44 -4.38 -6.83
N TYR A 64 -12.09 -3.12 -6.59
CA TYR A 64 -12.41 -2.46 -5.31
C TYR A 64 -13.91 -2.50 -5.00
N ARG A 65 -14.75 -2.13 -5.98
CA ARG A 65 -16.22 -2.17 -5.83
C ARG A 65 -16.74 -3.58 -5.51
N SER A 66 -16.17 -4.61 -6.12
CA SER A 66 -16.53 -6.02 -5.83
C SER A 66 -16.19 -6.46 -4.40
N PHE A 67 -15.31 -5.73 -3.71
CA PHE A 67 -15.02 -5.91 -2.28
C PHE A 67 -15.82 -4.94 -1.40
N GLY A 68 -16.88 -4.31 -1.92
CA GLY A 68 -17.76 -3.43 -1.16
C GLY A 68 -17.25 -2.00 -0.98
N TRP A 69 -16.22 -1.58 -1.74
CA TRP A 69 -15.76 -0.20 -1.70
C TRP A 69 -16.75 0.72 -2.42
N SER A 70 -17.09 1.83 -1.76
CA SER A 70 -17.85 2.92 -2.40
C SER A 70 -16.97 3.73 -3.36
N ASP A 71 -17.58 4.49 -4.27
CA ASP A 71 -16.85 5.43 -5.11
C ASP A 71 -16.12 6.50 -4.27
N SER A 72 -16.71 6.91 -3.13
CA SER A 72 -16.03 7.80 -2.18
C SER A 72 -14.79 7.19 -1.54
N ASP A 73 -14.80 5.89 -1.20
CA ASP A 73 -13.61 5.21 -0.66
C ASP A 73 -12.51 5.13 -1.73
N ILE A 74 -12.89 4.84 -2.97
CA ILE A 74 -11.96 4.81 -4.10
C ILE A 74 -11.35 6.20 -4.33
N CYS A 75 -12.17 7.25 -4.35
CA CYS A 75 -11.70 8.63 -4.47
C CYS A 75 -10.72 8.96 -3.35
N LEU A 76 -11.08 8.67 -2.10
CA LEU A 76 -10.21 8.92 -0.95
C LEU A 76 -8.87 8.19 -1.06
N MET A 77 -8.87 6.91 -1.47
CA MET A 77 -7.65 6.15 -1.69
C MET A 77 -6.77 6.79 -2.77
N VAL A 78 -7.34 7.15 -3.92
CA VAL A 78 -6.60 7.77 -5.03
C VAL A 78 -6.07 9.14 -4.62
N GLN A 79 -6.86 9.94 -3.91
CA GLN A 79 -6.42 11.23 -3.35
C GLN A 79 -5.26 11.10 -2.37
N LYS A 80 -5.23 10.03 -1.56
CA LYS A 80 -4.16 9.77 -0.59
C LYS A 80 -2.91 9.18 -1.23
N LEU A 81 -3.06 8.25 -2.17
CA LEU A 81 -1.96 7.55 -2.80
C LEU A 81 -2.34 7.01 -4.19
N PRO A 82 -2.21 7.82 -5.26
CA PRO A 82 -2.57 7.40 -6.61
C PRO A 82 -1.84 6.14 -7.07
N TYR A 83 -0.62 5.93 -6.55
CA TYR A 83 0.21 4.77 -6.86
C TYR A 83 -0.42 3.43 -6.48
N CYS A 84 -1.50 3.37 -5.69
CA CYS A 84 -2.25 2.13 -5.48
C CYS A 84 -2.77 1.53 -6.80
N LEU A 85 -3.10 2.37 -7.79
CA LEU A 85 -3.58 1.92 -9.11
C LEU A 85 -2.48 1.28 -9.98
N THR A 86 -1.21 1.41 -9.60
CA THR A 86 -0.08 0.76 -10.31
C THR A 86 0.08 -0.72 -9.97
N SER A 87 -0.58 -1.22 -8.92
CA SER A 87 -0.54 -2.63 -8.54
C SER A 87 -1.23 -3.51 -9.58
N SER A 88 -0.76 -4.74 -9.79
CA SER A 88 -1.45 -5.70 -10.67
C SER A 88 -2.83 -6.04 -10.11
N GLU A 89 -3.76 -6.44 -10.98
CA GLU A 89 -5.12 -6.86 -10.57
C GLU A 89 -5.06 -8.02 -9.57
N ALA A 90 -4.16 -9.00 -9.80
CA ALA A 90 -3.91 -10.10 -8.88
C ALA A 90 -3.46 -9.61 -7.49
N LYS A 91 -2.49 -8.69 -7.43
CA LYS A 91 -2.01 -8.12 -6.16
C LYS A 91 -3.11 -7.37 -5.42
N ILE A 92 -3.97 -6.62 -6.12
CA ILE A 92 -5.10 -5.93 -5.48
C ILE A 92 -6.02 -6.94 -4.84
N ARG A 93 -6.43 -7.99 -5.57
CA ARG A 93 -7.32 -9.04 -5.05
C ARG A 93 -6.74 -9.76 -3.83
N THR A 94 -5.47 -10.18 -3.89
CA THR A 94 -4.84 -10.87 -2.76
C THR A 94 -4.71 -9.97 -1.53
N THR A 95 -4.34 -8.70 -1.74
CA THR A 95 -4.23 -7.72 -0.66
C THR A 95 -5.58 -7.43 -0.01
N LEU A 96 -6.65 -7.26 -0.80
CA LEU A 96 -7.99 -7.02 -0.26
C LEU A 96 -8.54 -8.25 0.48
N LYS A 97 -8.33 -9.47 -0.04
CA LYS A 97 -8.70 -10.70 0.68
C LYS A 97 -8.05 -10.77 2.05
N PHE A 98 -6.74 -10.51 2.13
CA PHE A 98 -6.03 -10.52 3.40
C PHE A 98 -6.57 -9.47 4.38
N PHE A 99 -6.67 -8.21 3.96
CA PHE A 99 -7.11 -7.16 4.88
C PHE A 99 -8.58 -7.27 5.27
N MET A 100 -9.47 -7.53 4.31
CA MET A 100 -10.91 -7.44 4.54
C MET A 100 -11.47 -8.77 5.04
N ASN A 101 -11.09 -9.89 4.42
CA ASN A 101 -11.68 -11.17 4.77
C ASN A 101 -10.98 -11.82 5.97
N GLU A 102 -9.65 -11.74 6.05
CA GLU A 102 -8.89 -12.37 7.15
C GLU A 102 -8.76 -11.45 8.37
N LEU A 103 -8.50 -10.16 8.16
CA LEU A 103 -8.28 -9.21 9.25
C LEU A 103 -9.51 -8.32 9.58
N GLY A 104 -10.58 -8.39 8.78
CA GLY A 104 -11.82 -7.66 9.06
C GLY A 104 -11.72 -6.14 8.91
N TYR A 105 -10.81 -5.62 8.07
CA TYR A 105 -10.72 -4.18 7.83
C TYR A 105 -11.81 -3.69 6.88
N GLU A 106 -12.43 -2.58 7.26
CA GLU A 106 -13.42 -1.89 6.44
C GLU A 106 -12.80 -1.08 5.28
N PRO A 107 -13.50 -0.93 4.14
CA PRO A 107 -13.05 -0.12 2.99
C PRO A 107 -12.53 1.28 3.37
N ASN A 108 -13.30 2.03 4.14
CA ASN A 108 -12.95 3.40 4.54
C ASN A 108 -11.64 3.46 5.36
N TYR A 109 -11.42 2.47 6.23
CA TYR A 109 -10.19 2.38 7.01
C TYR A 109 -8.97 2.20 6.10
N LEU A 110 -9.09 1.35 5.08
CA LEU A 110 -8.03 1.09 4.10
C LEU A 110 -7.84 2.27 3.15
N ALA A 111 -8.93 2.90 2.70
CA ALA A 111 -8.90 4.07 1.83
C ALA A 111 -8.14 5.24 2.48
N SER A 112 -8.43 5.53 3.74
CA SER A 112 -7.72 6.56 4.52
C SER A 112 -6.26 6.21 4.82
N ARG A 113 -5.86 4.93 4.64
CA ARG A 113 -4.52 4.39 4.89
C ARG A 113 -3.96 3.65 3.67
N ALA A 114 -4.14 4.26 2.50
CA ALA A 114 -3.86 3.67 1.19
C ALA A 114 -2.46 3.04 1.03
N LEU A 115 -1.47 3.45 1.83
CA LEU A 115 -0.14 2.81 1.88
C LEU A 115 -0.22 1.29 2.14
N LEU A 116 -1.20 0.83 2.93
CA LEU A 116 -1.45 -0.60 3.17
C LEU A 116 -1.67 -1.37 1.86
N LEU A 117 -2.27 -0.75 0.86
CA LEU A 117 -2.56 -1.38 -0.43
C LEU A 117 -1.36 -1.40 -1.38
N LYS A 118 -0.36 -0.55 -1.11
CA LYS A 118 0.82 -0.39 -1.99
C LYS A 118 2.01 -1.24 -1.55
N LEU A 119 2.20 -1.44 -0.24
CA LEU A 119 3.33 -2.20 0.28
C LEU A 119 3.30 -3.67 -0.17
N SER A 120 4.43 -4.37 -0.08
CA SER A 120 4.46 -5.82 -0.34
C SER A 120 3.68 -6.54 0.76
N LEU A 121 2.71 -7.36 0.33
CA LEU A 121 1.89 -8.14 1.24
C LEU A 121 2.75 -9.18 1.95
N GLU A 122 3.50 -9.93 1.16
CA GLU A 122 4.28 -11.10 1.56
C GLU A 122 5.58 -10.70 2.27
N LYS A 123 6.27 -9.66 1.79
CA LYS A 123 7.60 -9.28 2.32
C LYS A 123 7.54 -8.29 3.47
N ARG A 124 6.39 -7.64 3.71
CA ARG A 124 6.29 -6.55 4.70
C ARG A 124 5.04 -6.60 5.55
N ILE A 125 3.85 -6.76 4.95
CA ILE A 125 2.60 -6.67 5.72
C ILE A 125 2.42 -7.93 6.58
N MET A 126 2.40 -9.11 5.96
CA MET A 126 2.18 -10.40 6.64
C MET A 126 3.23 -10.67 7.73
N PRO A 127 4.55 -10.56 7.46
CA PRO A 127 5.54 -10.82 8.51
C PRO A 127 5.35 -9.90 9.72
N ARG A 128 5.05 -8.61 9.50
CA ARG A 128 4.84 -7.67 10.60
C ARG A 128 3.52 -7.90 11.32
N ASN A 129 2.48 -8.35 10.62
CA ASN A 129 1.22 -8.74 11.21
C ASN A 129 1.39 -9.95 12.14
N GLU A 130 2.14 -10.97 11.74
CA GLU A 130 2.41 -12.14 12.57
C GLU A 130 3.22 -11.78 13.82
N ILE A 131 4.25 -10.93 13.69
CA ILE A 131 4.96 -10.40 14.86
C ILE A 131 3.99 -9.67 15.79
N LEU A 132 3.11 -8.80 15.28
CA LEU A 132 2.13 -8.10 16.11
C LEU A 132 1.14 -9.04 16.80
N LYS A 133 0.66 -10.09 16.12
CA LYS A 133 -0.20 -11.13 16.70
C LYS A 133 0.52 -11.85 17.83
N PHE A 134 1.73 -12.33 17.58
CA PHE A 134 2.54 -13.00 18.59
C PHE A 134 2.75 -12.11 19.82
N LEU A 135 3.12 -10.84 19.60
CA LEU A 135 3.30 -9.90 20.71
C LEU A 135 2.00 -9.76 21.51
N LYS A 136 0.85 -9.69 20.82
CA LYS A 136 -0.49 -9.55 21.41
C LYS A 136 -0.88 -10.74 22.26
N GLU A 137 -0.73 -11.94 21.73
CA GLU A 137 -1.03 -13.20 22.43
C GLU A 137 -0.19 -13.36 23.68
N ASN A 138 1.06 -12.91 23.63
CA ASN A 138 2.00 -12.97 24.76
C ASN A 138 1.97 -11.72 25.67
N GLN A 139 1.09 -10.74 25.42
CA GLN A 139 0.93 -9.52 26.23
C GLN A 139 2.21 -8.70 26.42
N LEU A 140 3.09 -8.68 25.42
CA LEU A 140 4.45 -8.15 25.55
C LEU A 140 4.58 -6.63 25.38
N VAL A 141 3.50 -5.95 25.00
CA VAL A 141 3.51 -4.52 24.70
C VAL A 141 2.39 -3.81 25.45
N LYS A 142 2.74 -2.76 26.22
CA LYS A 142 1.78 -1.96 26.99
C LYS A 142 0.85 -1.11 26.13
N ARG A 143 1.32 -0.66 24.95
CA ARG A 143 0.54 0.14 23.99
C ARG A 143 0.61 -0.49 22.61
N TRP A 144 -0.50 -1.03 22.15
CA TRP A 144 -0.61 -1.71 20.85
C TRP A 144 -0.51 -0.72 19.69
N PRO A 145 0.53 -0.84 18.83
CA PRO A 145 0.54 -0.09 17.59
C PRO A 145 -0.51 -0.65 16.63
N SER A 146 -1.08 0.21 15.78
CA SER A 146 -1.86 -0.28 14.64
C SER A 146 -0.93 -0.99 13.64
N LEU A 147 -1.48 -1.91 12.84
CA LEU A 147 -0.73 -2.55 11.75
C LEU A 147 -0.17 -1.50 10.78
N TYR A 148 -0.95 -0.45 10.48
CA TYR A 148 -0.49 0.70 9.68
C TYR A 148 0.80 1.33 10.24
N THR A 149 0.83 1.58 11.55
CA THR A 149 2.02 2.13 12.22
C THR A 149 3.20 1.19 12.10
N ALA A 150 2.99 -0.10 12.36
CA ALA A 150 4.03 -1.12 12.30
C ALA A 150 4.62 -1.28 10.89
N VAL A 151 3.78 -1.31 9.85
CA VAL A 151 4.27 -1.44 8.47
C VAL A 151 4.90 -0.16 7.94
N SER A 152 4.67 1.00 8.55
CA SER A 152 5.28 2.27 8.12
C SER A 152 6.76 2.40 8.50
N TYR A 153 7.21 1.73 9.56
CA TYR A 153 8.62 1.76 9.98
C TYR A 153 9.57 1.20 8.91
N SER A 154 10.81 1.71 8.86
CA SER A 154 11.88 1.05 8.13
C SER A 154 12.09 -0.39 8.64
N GLU A 155 12.79 -1.21 7.87
CA GLU A 155 13.14 -2.57 8.30
C GLU A 155 13.91 -2.56 9.63
N LEU A 156 14.93 -1.70 9.71
CA LEU A 156 15.79 -1.58 10.88
C LEU A 156 15.01 -1.08 12.10
N ASP A 157 14.16 -0.07 11.92
CA ASP A 157 13.39 0.49 13.04
C ASP A 157 12.33 -0.50 13.54
N PHE A 158 11.68 -1.22 12.62
CA PHE A 158 10.74 -2.27 12.99
C PHE A 158 11.42 -3.36 13.81
N GLN A 159 12.57 -3.87 13.34
CA GLN A 159 13.31 -4.90 14.06
C GLN A 159 13.80 -4.43 15.43
N LYS A 160 14.40 -3.23 15.51
CA LYS A 160 14.85 -2.65 16.79
C LYS A 160 13.71 -2.54 17.79
N LYS A 161 12.53 -2.11 17.33
CA LYS A 161 11.40 -1.83 18.20
C LYS A 161 10.61 -3.07 18.62
N TYR A 162 10.37 -4.01 17.70
CA TYR A 162 9.43 -5.11 17.90
C TYR A 162 10.07 -6.51 17.91
N VAL A 163 11.36 -6.63 17.63
CA VAL A 163 12.05 -7.94 17.60
C VAL A 163 13.24 -7.92 18.57
N LEU A 164 14.21 -7.03 18.37
CA LEU A 164 15.44 -6.97 19.17
C LEU A 164 15.20 -6.52 20.61
N SER A 165 14.14 -5.75 20.87
CA SER A 165 13.77 -5.31 22.22
C SER A 165 13.44 -6.46 23.17
N PHE A 166 13.17 -7.65 22.63
CA PHE A 166 12.89 -8.87 23.39
C PHE A 166 14.10 -9.80 23.51
N ARG A 167 15.21 -9.51 22.83
CA ARG A 167 16.43 -10.36 22.81
C ARG A 167 16.96 -10.68 24.20
N GLU A 168 16.99 -9.67 25.08
CA GLU A 168 17.50 -9.83 26.45
C GLU A 168 16.41 -10.23 27.44
N LYS A 169 15.15 -9.88 27.16
CA LYS A 169 14.03 -10.10 28.08
C LYS A 169 13.43 -11.50 27.97
N MET A 170 13.41 -12.06 26.76
CA MET A 170 12.84 -13.38 26.45
C MET A 170 13.62 -14.04 25.29
N PRO A 171 14.83 -14.58 25.56
CA PRO A 171 15.73 -15.10 24.53
C PRO A 171 15.14 -16.24 23.70
N GLU A 172 14.33 -17.11 24.31
CA GLU A 172 13.68 -18.24 23.63
C GLU A 172 12.62 -17.77 22.63
N MET A 173 11.80 -16.79 23.03
CA MET A 173 10.78 -16.18 22.17
C MET A 173 11.41 -15.34 21.04
N PHE A 174 12.58 -14.75 21.29
CA PHE A 174 13.34 -14.05 20.25
C PHE A 174 13.84 -14.99 19.15
N ILE A 175 14.27 -16.20 19.48
CA ILE A 175 14.70 -17.20 18.49
C ILE A 175 13.51 -17.58 17.60
N GLN A 176 12.36 -17.89 18.20
CA GLN A 176 11.13 -18.20 17.46
C GLN A 176 10.71 -17.03 16.55
N LEU A 177 10.60 -15.81 17.07
CA LEU A 177 10.23 -14.62 16.30
C LEU A 177 11.21 -14.33 15.15
N ARG A 178 12.51 -14.50 15.38
CA ARG A 178 13.54 -14.29 14.36
C ARG A 178 13.42 -15.32 13.25
N ASP A 179 13.17 -16.58 13.62
CA ASP A 179 13.11 -17.68 12.68
C ASP A 179 11.78 -17.63 11.89
N ASP A 180 10.66 -17.30 12.53
CA ASP A 180 9.38 -17.01 11.87
C ASP A 180 9.47 -15.81 10.92
N TYR A 181 10.17 -14.74 11.33
CA TYR A 181 10.38 -13.57 10.48
C TYR A 181 11.24 -13.88 9.24
N LYS A 182 12.32 -14.66 9.44
CA LYS A 182 13.17 -15.14 8.34
C LYS A 182 12.39 -16.08 7.44
N ASN A 183 11.62 -17.01 8.00
CA ASN A 183 10.83 -17.99 7.27
C ASN A 183 9.68 -17.33 6.50
N ALA A 184 9.01 -16.31 7.04
CA ALA A 184 8.00 -15.54 6.30
C ALA A 184 8.62 -14.78 5.11
N LYS A 185 9.85 -14.26 5.25
CA LYS A 185 10.60 -13.67 4.13
C LYS A 185 11.08 -14.72 3.13
N LEU A 186 11.57 -15.87 3.59
CA LEU A 186 12.04 -16.97 2.73
C LEU A 186 10.87 -17.64 2.00
N ALA A 187 9.74 -17.87 2.66
CA ALA A 187 8.51 -18.42 2.08
C ALA A 187 7.96 -17.53 0.94
N SER A 188 8.11 -16.20 1.05
CA SER A 188 7.80 -15.28 -0.05
C SER A 188 8.72 -15.40 -1.28
N MET A 189 9.88 -16.07 -1.13
CA MET A 189 10.84 -16.41 -2.19
C MET A 189 10.58 -17.82 -2.76
N PHE A 190 9.99 -18.72 -1.99
CA PHE A 190 9.72 -20.12 -2.37
C PHE A 190 8.37 -20.33 -3.08
N SER A 191 7.40 -19.42 -2.96
CA SER A 191 6.10 -19.56 -3.64
C SER A 191 6.13 -19.35 -5.18
N SER A 192 7.23 -18.87 -5.75
CA SER A 192 7.42 -18.72 -7.21
C SER A 192 8.25 -19.84 -7.86
N LEU A 193 8.49 -20.95 -7.15
CA LEU A 193 9.20 -22.13 -7.68
C LEU A 193 8.35 -23.42 -7.65
N TRP A 194 7.05 -23.31 -7.38
CA TRP A 194 6.08 -24.38 -7.64
C TRP A 194 4.76 -23.80 -8.16
N ASN A 195 4.83 -23.26 -9.38
CA ASN A 195 3.84 -23.33 -10.46
C ASN A 195 4.55 -22.97 -11.77
#